data_AF-A0A930V5P1-F1
#
_entry.id   AF-A0A930V5P1-F1
#
_cell.length_a   1.000
_cell.length_b   1.000
_cell.length_c   1.000
_cell.angle_alpha   90.00
_cell.angle_beta   90.00
_cell.angle_gamma   90.00
#
_symmetry.space_group_name_H-M   'P 1'
#
loop_
_entity.id
_entity.type
_entity.pdbx_description
1 polymer ?
#
loop_
_entity_poly.entity_id
_entity_poly.type
_entity_poly.pdbx_seq_one_letter_code
_entity_poly.pdbx_strand_id
1 'polypeptide(L)'
;MNISTTRSAVALWFVDGTPDRLVHDGTRWRVTDTPTEMWHEPAFVPALITHPPQQFVGWRFQATDGVGTTHMFEVLRDGAGQWVLGRVYD
;
A
#
# COMPACT_ATOMS: atom_id res chain seq x y z
N MET A 1 6.24 -12.53 22.31
CA MET A 1 4.90 -12.10 21.84
C MET A 1 4.98 -12.03 20.32
N ASN A 2 4.54 -13.09 19.63
CA ASN A 2 4.70 -13.18 18.17
C ASN A 2 3.46 -12.60 17.49
N ILE A 3 3.56 -11.38 17.01
CA ILE A 3 2.58 -10.83 16.08
C ILE A 3 2.87 -11.40 14.68
N SER A 4 2.20 -12.49 14.30
CA SER A 4 2.07 -12.84 12.88
C SER A 4 0.97 -11.97 12.29
N THR A 5 1.32 -10.77 11.82
CA THR A 5 0.45 -9.98 10.97
C THR A 5 0.52 -10.56 9.57
N THR A 6 -0.25 -11.61 9.29
CA THR A 6 -0.36 -12.14 7.94
C THR A 6 -1.12 -11.13 7.09
N ARG A 7 -0.38 -10.26 6.38
CA ARG A 7 -0.96 -9.37 5.37
C ARG A 7 -1.34 -10.22 4.15
N SER A 8 -2.53 -10.01 3.60
CA SER A 8 -2.98 -10.75 2.41
C SER A 8 -2.27 -10.22 1.16
N ALA A 9 -1.84 -11.13 0.29
CA ALA A 9 -1.26 -10.76 -1.00
C ALA A 9 -2.32 -10.08 -1.88
N VAL A 10 -1.90 -9.07 -2.63
CA VAL A 10 -2.75 -8.37 -3.59
C VAL A 10 -2.03 -8.23 -4.93
N ALA A 11 -2.79 -8.08 -6.01
CA ALA A 11 -2.23 -7.73 -7.31
C ALA A 11 -2.53 -6.26 -7.60
N LEU A 12 -1.49 -5.49 -7.92
CA LEU A 12 -1.55 -4.06 -8.20
C LEU A 12 -1.03 -3.79 -9.61
N TRP A 13 -1.84 -3.15 -10.45
CA TRP A 13 -1.47 -2.75 -11.81
C TRP A 13 -1.12 -1.28 -11.85
N PHE A 14 -0.15 -0.96 -12.70
CA PHE A 14 0.39 0.38 -12.85
C PHE A 14 0.16 0.90 -14.26
N VAL A 15 -0.12 2.20 -14.37
CA VAL A 15 -0.08 2.99 -15.60
C VAL A 15 0.82 4.19 -15.32
N ASP A 16 1.82 4.43 -16.17
CA ASP A 16 2.77 5.53 -16.02
C ASP A 16 3.43 5.64 -14.63
N GLY A 17 3.66 4.49 -13.99
CA GLY A 17 4.29 4.42 -12.66
C GLY A 17 3.35 4.63 -11.47
N THR A 18 2.06 4.87 -11.69
CA THR A 18 1.06 5.04 -10.62
C THR A 18 0.05 3.90 -10.61
N PRO A 19 -0.50 3.52 -9.45
CA PRO A 19 -1.58 2.53 -9.36
C PRO A 19 -2.81 2.90 -10.21
N ASP A 20 -3.29 1.96 -11.04
CA ASP A 20 -4.55 2.09 -11.81
C ASP A 20 -5.61 1.07 -11.35
N ARG A 21 -5.19 -0.15 -10.96
CA ARG A 21 -6.12 -1.23 -10.56
C ARG A 21 -5.56 -2.10 -9.45
N LEU A 22 -6.46 -2.62 -8.63
CA LEU A 22 -6.18 -3.55 -7.55
C LEU A 22 -7.08 -4.78 -7.66
N VAL A 23 -6.53 -5.96 -7.40
CA VAL A 23 -7.31 -7.16 -7.07
C VAL A 23 -7.04 -7.52 -5.62
N HIS A 24 -8.11 -7.49 -4.83
CA HIS A 24 -8.10 -7.85 -3.42
C HIS A 24 -9.36 -8.68 -3.11
N ASP A 25 -9.16 -9.82 -2.45
CA ASP A 25 -10.21 -10.75 -2.04
C ASP A 25 -11.16 -11.18 -3.19
N GLY A 26 -10.58 -11.44 -4.38
CA GLY A 26 -11.34 -11.80 -5.58
C GLY A 26 -12.06 -10.63 -6.27
N THR A 27 -12.11 -9.46 -5.64
CA THR A 27 -12.75 -8.25 -6.18
C THR A 27 -11.75 -7.40 -6.96
N ARG A 28 -12.20 -6.88 -8.10
CA ARG A 28 -11.47 -5.91 -8.93
C ARG A 28 -11.88 -4.50 -8.55
N TRP A 29 -10.88 -3.68 -8.28
CA TRP A 29 -11.03 -2.27 -7.90
C TRP A 29 -10.31 -1.40 -8.92
N ARG A 30 -10.95 -0.31 -9.34
CA ARG A 30 -10.35 0.72 -10.19
C ARG A 30 -9.99 1.92 -9.33
N VAL A 31 -8.76 2.41 -9.44
CA VAL A 31 -8.35 3.64 -8.75
C VAL A 31 -9.18 4.82 -9.26
N THR A 32 -9.73 5.60 -8.35
CA THR A 32 -10.63 6.73 -8.66
C THR A 32 -10.14 8.08 -8.17
N ASP A 33 -9.00 8.14 -7.46
CA ASP A 33 -8.31 9.36 -7.05
C ASP A 33 -6.87 9.44 -7.59
N THR A 34 -6.05 10.31 -6.97
CA THR A 34 -4.60 10.39 -7.24
C THR A 34 -3.86 9.60 -6.16
N PRO A 35 -3.20 8.47 -6.51
CA PRO A 35 -2.41 7.70 -5.56
C PRO A 35 -1.32 8.52 -4.88
N THR A 36 -1.18 8.33 -3.58
CA THR A 36 -0.17 8.97 -2.74
C THR A 36 0.89 7.94 -2.34
N GLU A 37 2.16 8.27 -2.56
CA GLU A 37 3.28 7.45 -2.11
C GLU A 37 3.35 7.43 -0.58
N MET A 38 3.61 6.25 -0.02
CA MET A 38 3.83 6.05 1.40
C MET A 38 5.31 5.85 1.66
N TRP A 39 5.84 6.61 2.62
CA TRP A 39 7.23 6.58 3.04
C TRP A 39 7.31 6.22 4.52
N HIS A 40 8.33 5.46 4.90
CA HIS A 40 8.56 5.05 6.29
C HIS A 40 9.95 5.52 6.75
N GLU A 41 10.02 6.05 7.96
CA GLU A 41 11.28 6.35 8.63
C GLU A 41 11.68 5.18 9.52
N PRO A 42 12.95 4.72 9.50
CA PRO A 42 13.41 3.64 10.36
C PRO A 42 13.12 3.94 11.84
N ALA A 43 12.58 2.96 12.57
CA ALA A 43 12.24 3.12 14.00
C ALA A 43 13.47 3.33 14.88
N PHE A 44 14.66 2.94 14.41
CA PHE A 44 15.93 3.23 15.07
C PHE A 44 16.86 3.96 14.11
N VAL A 45 17.26 5.14 14.52
CA VAL A 45 18.22 5.98 13.82
C VAL A 45 19.26 6.40 14.86
N PRO A 46 20.56 6.09 14.65
CA PRO A 46 21.61 6.57 15.55
C PRO A 46 21.52 8.08 15.75
N ALA A 47 21.75 8.57 16.97
CA ALA A 47 21.60 10.00 17.32
C ALA A 47 22.48 10.96 16.48
N LEU A 48 23.48 10.42 15.77
CA LEU A 48 24.36 11.16 14.86
C LEU A 48 23.72 11.41 13.47
N ILE A 49 22.62 10.74 13.14
CA ILE A 49 21.90 10.94 11.87
C ILE A 49 20.72 11.87 12.12
N THR A 50 20.83 13.09 11.61
CA THR A 50 19.79 14.13 11.71
C THR A 50 18.73 14.05 10.61
N HIS A 51 19.00 13.27 9.55
CA HIS A 51 18.09 13.06 8.44
C HIS A 51 18.09 11.58 8.03
N PRO A 52 17.25 10.75 8.67
CA PRO A 52 17.15 9.34 8.30
C PRO A 52 16.69 9.21 6.83
N PRO A 53 17.24 8.28 6.06
CA PRO A 53 16.71 8.00 4.73
C PRO A 53 15.28 7.46 4.85
N GLN A 54 14.33 8.14 4.23
CA GLN A 54 12.97 7.64 4.09
C GLN A 54 12.96 6.51 3.05
N GLN A 55 12.27 5.42 3.35
CA GLN A 55 12.11 4.30 2.43
C GLN A 55 10.69 4.28 1.87
N PHE A 56 10.56 4.12 0.55
CA PHE A 56 9.26 3.91 -0.08
C PHE A 56 8.70 2.57 0.40
N VAL A 57 7.48 2.58 0.93
CA VAL A 57 6.84 1.38 1.46
C VAL A 57 5.57 1.00 0.72
N GLY A 58 4.99 1.89 -0.09
CA GLY A 58 3.81 1.55 -0.87
C GLY A 58 2.95 2.73 -1.27
N TRP A 59 1.66 2.47 -1.43
CA TRP A 59 0.69 3.42 -1.96
C TRP A 59 -0.54 3.49 -1.09
N ARG A 60 -1.12 4.70 -1.04
CA ARG A 60 -2.47 4.93 -0.56
C ARG A 60 -3.31 5.52 -1.69
N PHE A 61 -4.50 4.96 -1.94
CA PHE A 61 -5.40 5.43 -2.99
C PHE A 61 -6.84 5.03 -2.70
N GLN A 62 -7.78 5.78 -3.25
CA GLN A 62 -9.19 5.42 -3.31
C GLN A 62 -9.43 4.52 -4.53
N ALA A 63 -10.21 3.46 -4.36
CA ALA A 63 -10.64 2.63 -5.47
C ALA A 63 -12.10 2.22 -5.36
N THR A 64 -12.73 2.03 -6.51
CA THR A 64 -14.15 1.69 -6.65
C THR A 64 -14.29 0.34 -7.37
N ASP A 65 -15.16 -0.54 -6.85
CA ASP A 65 -15.44 -1.84 -7.45
C ASP A 65 -16.45 -1.75 -8.61
N GLY A 66 -16.82 -2.91 -9.17
CA GLY A 66 -17.77 -2.99 -10.29
C GLY A 66 -19.22 -2.68 -9.93
N VAL A 67 -19.58 -2.60 -8.65
CA VAL A 67 -20.95 -2.28 -8.18
C VAL A 67 -21.06 -0.87 -7.60
N GLY A 68 -19.94 -0.14 -7.51
CA GLY A 68 -19.88 1.24 -7.05
C GLY A 68 -19.42 1.41 -5.60
N THR A 69 -19.06 0.34 -4.90
CA THR A 69 -18.46 0.40 -3.56
C THR A 69 -17.11 1.09 -3.67
N THR A 70 -16.85 2.07 -2.80
CA THR A 70 -15.61 2.82 -2.80
C THR A 70 -14.93 2.70 -1.45
N HIS A 71 -13.62 2.42 -1.46
CA HIS A 71 -12.81 2.30 -0.27
C HIS A 71 -11.46 3.00 -0.46
N MET A 72 -10.84 3.39 0.66
CA MET A 72 -9.43 3.78 0.68
C MET A 72 -8.56 2.56 0.98
N PHE A 73 -7.56 2.30 0.14
CA PHE A 73 -6.61 1.21 0.31
C PHE A 73 -5.23 1.76 0.67
N GLU A 74 -4.57 1.08 1.60
CA GLU A 74 -3.12 1.11 1.75
C GLU A 74 -2.56 -0.23 1.25
N VAL A 75 -1.66 -0.18 0.27
CA VAL A 75 -0.98 -1.35 -0.28
C VAL A 75 0.51 -1.17 -0.10
N LEU A 76 1.17 -2.14 0.54
CA LEU A 76 2.55 -2.05 0.96
C LEU A 76 3.41 -3.07 0.23
N ARG A 77 4.70 -2.78 0.02
CA ARG A 77 5.70 -3.78 -0.33
C ARG A 77 6.17 -4.48 0.94
N ASP A 78 6.12 -5.81 0.96
CA ASP A 78 6.75 -6.59 2.02
C ASP A 78 8.27 -6.74 1.81
N GLY A 79 8.94 -7.42 2.73
CA GLY A 79 10.39 -7.66 2.66
C GLY A 79 10.82 -8.55 1.48
N ALA A 80 9.89 -9.27 0.85
CA ALA A 80 10.12 -10.05 -0.36
C ALA A 80 9.75 -9.27 -1.65
N GLY A 81 9.42 -7.99 -1.52
CA GLY A 81 9.02 -7.11 -2.61
C GLY A 81 7.60 -7.34 -3.14
N GLN A 82 6.81 -8.20 -2.50
CA GLN A 82 5.43 -8.49 -2.88
C GLN A 82 4.49 -7.39 -2.41
N TRP A 83 3.44 -7.15 -3.20
CA TRP A 83 2.36 -6.26 -2.78
C TRP A 83 1.43 -6.98 -1.82
N VAL A 84 1.23 -6.38 -0.66
CA VAL A 84 0.38 -6.90 0.40
C VAL A 84 -0.55 -5.81 0.89
N LEU A 85 -1.74 -6.21 1.33
CA LEU A 85 -2.70 -5.29 1.92
C LEU A 85 -2.16 -4.74 3.25
N GLY A 86 -2.13 -3.41 3.37
CA GLY A 86 -1.87 -2.71 4.61
C GLY A 86 -3.15 -2.50 5.41
N ARG A 87 -4.04 -1.66 4.89
CA ARG A 87 -5.32 -1.27 5.52
C ARG A 87 -6.38 -0.98 4.45
N VAL A 88 -7.65 -1.15 4.82
CA VAL A 88 -8.82 -0.74 4.04
C VAL A 88 -9.69 0.13 4.94
N TYR A 89 -10.26 1.19 4.37
CA TYR A 89 -11.17 2.10 5.02
C TYR A 89 -12.43 2.27 4.17
N ASP A 90 -13.59 2.33 4.82
CA ASP A 90 -14.89 2.59 4.18
C ASP A 90 -15.10 4.06 3.82
#